data_AF-A0A7S2W219-F1
#
_entry.id   AF-A0A7S2W219-F1
#
_cell.length_a   1.000
_cell.length_b   1.000
_cell.length_c   1.000
_cell.angle_alpha   90.00
_cell.angle_beta   90.00
_cell.angle_gamma   90.00
#
_symmetry.space_group_name_H-M   'P 1'
#
loop_
_entity.id
_entity.type
_entity.pdbx_description
1 polymer ?
#
loop_
_entity_poly.entity_id
_entity_poly.type
_entity_poly.pdbx_seq_one_letter_code
_entity_poly.pdbx_strand_id
1 'polypeptide(L)'
;MASKYTVRINTFRRNDLLKKVVEQYATCPKIHSIQVIWSDLAAAPPPMSFFDLPNSYDQPSSYKSASASTPMIEFEIHTVDSLNNRFRPILDIATKAVFSVDDDLHIPCGLLDFTHQVWRAAPHTMVGFMPRMHGYDTLSRRFTYHDWWYVWRHGLYSMVLTKACFLHRDFLYAYAAVTKRPGLTTDMFVREPRITGRRLAPSSHGHRPRRRPRPAPSGTTPLAPENHTMRAVHDYVDAHMNCEDIAMSFLVANMSHEPAVWVRGTGVREIGSTGLSSDQQRHYRERGMCIHEFVSLFGNLPLVPATHKVDRASNFWFWR
;
A
#
# COMPACT_ATOMS: atom_id res chain seq x y z
N MET A 1 8.59 -10.24 -19.79
CA MET A 1 9.33 -10.38 -18.52
C MET A 1 8.35 -10.66 -17.40
N ALA A 2 8.70 -11.51 -16.42
CA ALA A 2 7.86 -11.69 -15.23
C ALA A 2 7.74 -10.36 -14.47
N SER A 3 6.52 -9.99 -14.07
CA SER A 3 6.29 -8.75 -13.30
C SER A 3 6.89 -8.89 -11.90
N LYS A 4 7.83 -7.99 -11.57
CA LYS A 4 8.51 -7.88 -10.27
C LYS A 4 8.01 -6.69 -9.45
N TYR A 5 8.38 -6.65 -8.18
CA TYR A 5 7.99 -5.60 -7.23
C TYR A 5 9.16 -5.23 -6.30
N THR A 6 9.12 -4.00 -5.77
CA THR A 6 10.06 -3.51 -4.75
C THR A 6 9.44 -3.75 -3.37
N VAL A 7 10.22 -4.26 -2.42
CA VAL A 7 9.83 -4.35 -1.01
C VAL A 7 10.41 -3.15 -0.27
N ARG A 8 9.58 -2.47 0.51
CA ARG A 8 9.96 -1.34 1.37
C ARG A 8 9.73 -1.73 2.83
N ILE A 9 10.82 -1.92 3.57
CA ILE A 9 10.83 -2.39 4.97
C ILE A 9 11.02 -1.19 5.89
N ASN A 10 10.02 -0.89 6.72
CA ASN A 10 10.16 0.12 7.77
C ASN A 10 10.78 -0.51 9.03
N THR A 11 11.86 0.09 9.55
CA THR A 11 12.59 -0.43 10.72
C THR A 11 13.00 0.69 11.68
N PHE A 12 12.99 0.38 12.98
CA PHE A 12 13.51 1.28 14.02
C PHE A 12 14.03 0.45 15.20
N ARG A 13 15.35 0.45 15.42
CA ARG A 13 16.01 -0.19 16.58
C ARG A 13 15.67 -1.68 16.81
N ARG A 14 15.37 -2.43 15.75
CA ARG A 14 15.09 -3.88 15.80
C ARG A 14 15.96 -4.65 14.81
N ASN A 15 17.28 -4.42 14.87
CA ASN A 15 18.23 -4.94 13.90
C ASN A 15 18.21 -6.47 13.80
N ASP A 16 17.90 -7.17 14.88
CA ASP A 16 17.76 -8.63 14.92
C ASP A 16 16.53 -9.13 14.15
N LEU A 17 15.42 -8.40 14.18
CA LEU A 17 14.23 -8.71 13.38
C LEU A 17 14.46 -8.31 11.92
N LEU A 18 15.04 -7.13 11.70
CA LEU A 18 15.43 -6.67 10.37
C LEU A 18 16.30 -7.69 9.64
N LYS A 19 17.29 -8.28 10.34
CA LYS A 19 18.15 -9.35 9.79
C LYS A 19 17.30 -10.48 9.20
N LYS A 20 16.42 -11.05 10.02
CA LYS A 20 15.54 -12.18 9.65
C LYS A 20 14.64 -11.84 8.47
N VAL A 21 14.06 -10.64 8.46
CA VAL A 21 13.12 -10.20 7.41
C VAL A 21 13.85 -9.96 6.08
N VAL A 22 15.00 -9.27 6.10
CA VAL A 22 15.81 -9.01 4.89
C VAL A 22 16.32 -10.31 4.29
N GLU A 23 16.88 -11.21 5.10
CA GLU A 23 17.38 -12.52 4.64
C GLU A 23 16.27 -13.34 3.97
N GLN A 24 15.07 -13.36 4.58
CA GLN A 24 13.94 -14.08 4.01
C GLN A 24 13.49 -13.48 2.67
N TYR A 25 13.33 -12.16 2.58
CA TYR A 25 12.90 -11.52 1.33
C TYR A 25 13.98 -11.57 0.25
N ALA A 26 15.26 -11.58 0.62
CA ALA A 26 16.36 -11.75 -0.33
C ALA A 26 16.27 -13.08 -1.11
N THR A 27 15.56 -14.08 -0.59
CA THR A 27 15.32 -15.37 -1.28
C THR A 27 14.13 -15.37 -2.24
N CYS A 28 13.26 -14.35 -2.23
CA CYS A 28 12.04 -14.37 -3.03
C CYS A 28 12.30 -13.96 -4.50
N PRO A 29 11.95 -14.81 -5.49
CA PRO A 29 12.40 -14.64 -6.88
C PRO A 29 11.76 -13.46 -7.63
N LYS A 30 10.58 -13.00 -7.20
CA LYS A 30 9.85 -11.89 -7.83
C LYS A 30 10.15 -10.53 -7.24
N ILE A 31 11.00 -10.45 -6.22
CA ILE A 31 11.47 -9.18 -5.70
C ILE A 31 12.51 -8.62 -6.68
N HIS A 32 12.34 -7.34 -7.02
CA HIS A 32 13.30 -6.57 -7.81
C HIS A 32 14.37 -5.95 -6.90
N SER A 33 13.92 -5.24 -5.86
CA SER A 33 14.77 -4.59 -4.88
C SER A 33 14.11 -4.56 -3.50
N ILE A 34 14.94 -4.48 -2.47
CA ILE A 34 14.56 -4.30 -1.07
C ILE A 34 15.14 -2.95 -0.64
N GLN A 35 14.28 -2.05 -0.22
CA GLN A 35 14.65 -0.75 0.32
C GLN A 35 14.32 -0.75 1.82
N VAL A 36 15.35 -0.62 2.64
CA VAL A 36 15.22 -0.54 4.10
C VAL A 36 15.13 0.93 4.49
N ILE A 37 13.97 1.36 4.98
CA ILE A 37 13.77 2.73 5.47
C ILE A 37 14.41 2.85 6.85
N TRP A 38 15.49 3.60 6.93
CA TRP A 38 16.26 3.79 8.16
C TRP A 38 15.99 5.17 8.75
N SER A 39 15.37 5.20 9.94
CA SER A 39 15.02 6.45 10.64
C SER A 39 15.69 6.59 12.03
N ASP A 40 16.61 5.70 12.40
CA ASP A 40 17.34 5.85 13.67
C ASP A 40 18.49 6.84 13.52
N LEU A 41 18.29 8.06 14.03
CA LEU A 41 19.28 9.13 13.99
C LEU A 41 20.47 8.89 14.93
N ALA A 42 20.34 7.97 15.89
CA ALA A 42 21.38 7.69 16.87
C ALA A 42 22.37 6.60 16.42
N ALA A 43 22.06 5.87 15.35
CA ALA A 43 22.87 4.74 14.88
C ALA A 43 22.92 4.67 13.35
N ALA A 44 24.10 4.33 12.82
CA ALA A 44 24.22 3.98 11.40
C ALA A 44 23.51 2.65 11.10
N PRO A 45 22.99 2.45 9.87
CA PRO A 45 22.46 1.16 9.46
C PRO A 45 23.52 0.06 9.55
N PRO A 46 23.13 -1.20 9.81
CA PRO A 46 24.06 -2.32 9.82
C PRO A 46 24.72 -2.49 8.44
N PRO A 47 26.02 -2.83 8.38
CA PRO A 47 26.71 -3.08 7.11
C PRO A 47 26.13 -4.32 6.41
N MET A 48 26.33 -4.45 5.10
CA MET A 48 25.82 -5.61 4.34
C MET A 48 26.34 -6.96 4.87
N SER A 49 27.53 -7.00 5.47
CA SER A 49 28.11 -8.18 6.13
C SER A 49 27.36 -8.64 7.38
N PHE A 50 26.41 -7.84 7.87
CA PHE A 50 25.52 -8.23 8.97
C PHE A 50 24.50 -9.30 8.55
N PHE A 51 24.12 -9.33 7.27
CA PHE A 51 23.11 -10.23 6.73
C PHE A 51 23.76 -11.48 6.14
N ASP A 52 23.23 -12.66 6.48
CA ASP A 52 23.67 -13.95 5.96
C ASP A 52 22.98 -14.22 4.62
N LEU A 53 23.43 -13.50 3.58
CA LEU A 53 22.81 -13.51 2.26
C LEU A 53 23.25 -14.73 1.42
N PRO A 54 22.39 -15.19 0.47
CA PRO A 54 22.77 -16.28 -0.43
C PRO A 54 24.02 -15.95 -1.26
N ASN A 55 24.85 -16.96 -1.56
CA ASN A 55 26.08 -16.83 -2.37
C ASN A 55 25.91 -16.06 -3.70
N SER A 56 24.69 -15.96 -4.23
CA SER A 56 24.38 -15.13 -5.41
C SER A 56 24.73 -13.65 -5.26
N TYR A 57 24.86 -13.14 -4.03
CA TYR A 57 25.32 -11.78 -3.74
C TYR A 57 26.84 -11.62 -3.91
N ASP A 58 27.62 -12.69 -3.70
CA ASP A 58 29.09 -12.69 -3.83
C ASP A 58 29.58 -12.96 -5.26
N GLN A 59 28.68 -13.38 -6.16
CA GLN A 59 29.05 -13.72 -7.54
C GLN A 59 29.31 -12.46 -8.40
N PRO A 60 30.41 -12.43 -9.18
CA PRO A 60 30.68 -11.36 -10.12
C PRO A 60 29.52 -11.18 -11.10
N SER A 61 29.25 -9.93 -11.48
CA SER A 61 28.16 -9.55 -12.39
C SER A 61 28.20 -10.29 -13.75
N SER A 62 29.37 -10.76 -14.18
CA SER A 62 29.57 -11.53 -15.42
C SER A 62 28.96 -12.94 -15.40
N TYR A 63 28.70 -13.53 -14.23
CA TYR A 63 28.15 -14.89 -14.09
C TYR A 63 26.67 -14.91 -13.68
N LYS A 64 26.04 -13.75 -13.50
CA LYS A 64 24.61 -13.68 -13.12
C LYS A 64 23.74 -14.05 -14.31
N SER A 65 23.16 -15.25 -14.26
CA SER A 65 22.13 -15.69 -15.23
C SER A 65 20.99 -14.67 -15.29
N ALA A 66 20.65 -14.21 -16.50
CA ALA A 66 19.62 -13.20 -16.76
C ALA A 66 18.22 -13.58 -16.22
N SER A 67 18.00 -14.85 -15.87
CA SER A 67 16.71 -15.35 -15.37
C SER A 67 16.54 -15.27 -13.85
N ALA A 68 17.60 -15.07 -13.07
CA ALA A 68 17.54 -15.04 -11.61
C ALA A 68 18.27 -13.79 -11.09
N SER A 69 17.67 -12.61 -11.28
CA SER A 69 18.24 -11.39 -10.71
C SER A 69 18.04 -11.41 -9.19
N THR A 70 19.14 -11.59 -8.46
CA THR A 70 19.24 -11.33 -7.03
C THR A 70 18.68 -9.94 -6.71
N PRO A 71 17.79 -9.80 -5.70
CA PRO A 71 17.28 -8.48 -5.32
C PRO A 71 18.40 -7.51 -4.93
N MET A 72 18.31 -6.27 -5.38
CA MET A 72 19.19 -5.22 -4.87
C MET A 72 18.74 -4.82 -3.46
N ILE A 73 19.65 -4.74 -2.49
CA ILE A 73 19.34 -4.30 -1.11
C ILE A 73 19.98 -2.93 -0.90
N GLU A 74 19.18 -1.94 -0.53
CA GLU A 74 19.64 -0.57 -0.29
C GLU A 74 19.02 0.01 0.98
N PHE A 75 19.80 0.78 1.74
CA PHE A 75 19.31 1.55 2.87
C PHE A 75 18.91 2.95 2.42
N GLU A 76 17.67 3.32 2.68
CA GLU A 76 17.16 4.68 2.52
C GLU A 76 17.30 5.40 3.86
N ILE A 77 18.39 6.16 4.03
CA ILE A 77 18.75 6.83 5.27
C ILE A 77 18.05 8.18 5.35
N HIS A 78 17.12 8.32 6.29
CA HIS A 78 16.44 9.59 6.59
C HIS A 78 17.18 10.35 7.68
N THR A 79 17.12 11.69 7.60
CA THR A 79 17.76 12.60 8.57
C THR A 79 16.81 13.10 9.65
N VAL A 80 15.56 12.63 9.64
CA VAL A 80 14.51 12.95 10.62
C VAL A 80 13.86 11.66 11.11
N ASP A 81 13.48 11.62 12.38
CA ASP A 81 12.69 10.52 12.94
C ASP A 81 11.21 10.83 12.70
N SER A 82 10.59 10.14 11.74
CA SER A 82 9.22 10.37 11.30
C SER A 82 8.61 9.10 10.74
N LEU A 83 7.36 8.80 11.13
CA LEU A 83 6.62 7.70 10.53
C LEU A 83 6.28 7.95 9.05
N ASN A 84 6.29 9.20 8.59
CA ASN A 84 6.05 9.55 7.19
C ASN A 84 7.18 9.07 6.25
N ASN A 85 8.38 8.80 6.78
CA ASN A 85 9.55 8.42 5.98
C ASN A 85 9.29 7.21 5.10
N ARG A 86 8.51 6.23 5.57
CA ARG A 86 8.18 5.02 4.80
C ARG A 86 7.45 5.33 3.47
N PHE A 87 6.80 6.50 3.38
CA PHE A 87 6.07 6.97 2.20
C PHE A 87 6.73 8.15 1.49
N ARG A 88 7.94 8.56 1.88
CA ARG A 88 8.71 9.63 1.25
C ARG A 88 9.96 9.07 0.56
N PRO A 89 9.81 8.39 -0.59
CA PRO A 89 10.93 7.72 -1.24
C PRO A 89 12.03 8.72 -1.64
N ILE A 90 13.24 8.46 -1.15
CA ILE A 90 14.48 9.17 -1.55
C ILE A 90 15.19 8.36 -2.63
N LEU A 91 15.15 7.03 -2.53
CA LEU A 91 15.64 6.12 -3.55
C LEU A 91 14.62 5.97 -4.68
N ASP A 92 15.10 5.79 -5.91
CA ASP A 92 14.21 5.49 -7.03
C ASP A 92 13.55 4.12 -6.86
N ILE A 93 12.29 4.00 -7.27
CA ILE A 93 11.53 2.76 -7.19
C ILE A 93 11.24 2.33 -8.62
N ALA A 94 11.99 1.39 -9.18
CA ALA A 94 11.85 1.00 -10.57
C ALA A 94 10.51 0.31 -10.90
N THR A 95 9.88 -0.36 -9.93
CA THR A 95 8.66 -1.15 -10.15
C THR A 95 7.39 -0.37 -9.82
N LYS A 96 6.32 -0.62 -10.59
CA LYS A 96 4.98 -0.06 -10.29
C LYS A 96 4.41 -0.58 -8.96
N ALA A 97 4.60 -1.86 -8.69
CA ALA A 97 4.17 -2.51 -7.46
C ALA A 97 5.19 -2.26 -6.34
N VAL A 98 4.73 -1.78 -5.20
CA VAL A 98 5.51 -1.70 -3.98
C VAL A 98 4.83 -2.52 -2.90
N PHE A 99 5.60 -3.39 -2.24
CA PHE A 99 5.16 -4.08 -1.04
C PHE A 99 5.70 -3.33 0.18
N SER A 100 4.83 -2.63 0.91
CA SER A 100 5.20 -2.03 2.20
C SER A 100 5.05 -3.05 3.30
N VAL A 101 6.05 -3.14 4.17
CA VAL A 101 6.05 -4.09 5.27
C VAL A 101 6.82 -3.56 6.48
N ASP A 102 6.41 -3.97 7.67
CA ASP A 102 7.18 -3.74 8.89
C ASP A 102 8.29 -4.81 9.05
N ASP A 103 9.37 -4.46 9.75
CA ASP A 103 10.52 -5.32 10.08
C ASP A 103 10.24 -6.49 11.03
N ASP A 104 8.98 -6.74 11.41
CA ASP A 104 8.57 -7.82 12.32
C ASP A 104 7.63 -8.84 11.68
N LEU A 105 7.55 -8.86 10.34
CA LEU A 105 6.70 -9.78 9.60
C LEU A 105 7.46 -10.71 8.67
N HIS A 106 7.25 -12.02 8.89
CA HIS A 106 7.70 -13.07 7.99
C HIS A 106 6.54 -13.52 7.09
N ILE A 107 6.67 -13.35 5.77
CA ILE A 107 5.63 -13.68 4.79
C ILE A 107 6.20 -14.62 3.72
N PRO A 108 5.65 -15.85 3.56
CA PRO A 108 6.14 -16.79 2.57
C PRO A 108 6.18 -16.21 1.15
N CYS A 109 7.27 -16.41 0.41
CA CYS A 109 7.44 -15.88 -0.95
C CYS A 109 6.28 -16.24 -1.88
N GLY A 110 5.74 -17.47 -1.77
CA GLY A 110 4.56 -17.87 -2.51
C GLY A 110 3.36 -16.97 -2.21
N LEU A 111 3.08 -16.68 -0.94
CA LEU A 111 1.97 -15.82 -0.55
C LEU A 111 2.16 -14.39 -1.07
N LEU A 112 3.38 -13.84 -1.03
CA LEU A 112 3.70 -12.57 -1.66
C LEU A 112 3.43 -12.60 -3.18
N ASP A 113 3.86 -13.65 -3.87
CA ASP A 113 3.66 -13.81 -5.30
C ASP A 113 2.18 -13.92 -5.70
N PHE A 114 1.36 -14.52 -4.84
CA PHE A 114 -0.09 -14.55 -5.03
C PHE A 114 -0.71 -13.18 -4.77
N THR A 115 -0.34 -12.53 -3.68
CA THR A 115 -0.86 -11.20 -3.32
C THR A 115 -0.47 -10.15 -4.37
N HIS A 116 0.74 -10.25 -4.94
CA HIS A 116 1.16 -9.44 -6.07
C HIS A 116 0.28 -9.68 -7.31
N GLN A 117 -0.15 -10.91 -7.59
CA GLN A 117 -1.11 -11.19 -8.68
C GLN A 117 -2.48 -10.57 -8.41
N VAL A 118 -2.95 -10.60 -7.16
CA VAL A 118 -4.20 -9.92 -6.75
C VAL A 118 -4.06 -8.41 -6.95
N TRP A 119 -2.95 -7.81 -6.50
CA TRP A 119 -2.67 -6.40 -6.71
C TRP A 119 -2.62 -6.03 -8.19
N ARG A 120 -2.02 -6.87 -9.05
CA ARG A 120 -2.02 -6.63 -10.50
C ARG A 120 -3.42 -6.60 -11.12
N ALA A 121 -4.40 -7.27 -10.50
CA ALA A 121 -5.80 -7.21 -10.93
C ALA A 121 -6.56 -5.99 -10.36
N ALA A 122 -6.02 -5.34 -9.31
CA ALA A 122 -6.57 -4.15 -8.68
C ALA A 122 -5.45 -3.12 -8.36
N PRO A 123 -4.72 -2.59 -9.37
CA PRO A 123 -3.51 -1.81 -9.14
C PRO A 123 -3.80 -0.39 -8.61
N HIS A 124 -5.05 0.06 -8.68
CA HIS A 124 -5.49 1.38 -8.24
C HIS A 124 -5.85 1.44 -6.75
N THR A 125 -5.65 0.37 -6.00
CA THR A 125 -5.94 0.31 -4.57
C THR A 125 -4.84 -0.41 -3.79
N MET A 126 -5.00 -0.50 -2.47
CA MET A 126 -4.12 -1.29 -1.61
C MET A 126 -4.63 -2.72 -1.48
N VAL A 127 -3.70 -3.68 -1.53
CA VAL A 127 -4.00 -5.12 -1.42
C VAL A 127 -3.12 -5.72 -0.34
N GLY A 128 -3.69 -6.26 0.74
CA GLY A 128 -2.88 -6.74 1.86
C GLY A 128 -3.62 -7.58 2.89
N PHE A 129 -2.97 -7.81 4.03
CA PHE A 129 -3.36 -8.88 4.96
C PHE A 129 -4.07 -8.41 6.23
N MET A 130 -3.96 -7.13 6.57
CA MET A 130 -4.37 -6.57 7.86
C MET A 130 -5.56 -5.63 7.70
N PRO A 131 -6.80 -6.14 7.57
CA PRO A 131 -7.98 -5.30 7.41
C PRO A 131 -8.38 -4.61 8.72
N ARG A 132 -8.89 -3.38 8.62
CA ARG A 132 -9.41 -2.57 9.74
C ARG A 132 -10.64 -1.81 9.30
N MET A 133 -11.42 -1.34 10.27
CA MET A 133 -12.70 -0.68 10.02
C MET A 133 -12.78 0.65 10.76
N HIS A 134 -13.32 1.67 10.09
CA HIS A 134 -13.76 2.89 10.76
C HIS A 134 -15.22 2.74 11.22
N GLY A 135 -15.60 3.45 12.27
CA GLY A 135 -17.00 3.62 12.66
C GLY A 135 -17.29 5.09 12.92
N TYR A 136 -18.56 5.41 13.16
CA TYR A 136 -18.98 6.74 13.56
C TYR A 136 -19.97 6.62 14.71
N ASP A 137 -19.60 7.14 15.87
CA ASP A 137 -20.47 7.23 17.02
C ASP A 137 -21.29 8.52 16.91
N THR A 138 -22.59 8.36 16.66
CA THR A 138 -23.54 9.47 16.52
C THR A 138 -23.76 10.27 17.80
N LEU A 139 -23.58 9.65 18.98
CA LEU A 139 -23.79 10.32 20.27
C LEU A 139 -22.62 11.25 20.58
N SER A 140 -21.39 10.74 20.49
CA SER A 140 -20.19 11.55 20.68
C SER A 140 -19.80 12.38 19.45
N ARG A 141 -20.44 12.13 18.30
CA ARG A 141 -20.12 12.73 16.98
C ARG A 141 -18.67 12.52 16.57
N ARG A 142 -18.08 11.39 16.94
CA ARG A 142 -16.67 11.06 16.72
C ARG A 142 -16.52 9.81 15.87
N PHE A 143 -15.46 9.78 15.07
CA PHE A 143 -15.05 8.57 14.38
C PHE A 143 -14.37 7.61 15.34
N THR A 144 -14.60 6.32 15.12
CA THR A 144 -13.98 5.22 15.87
C THR A 144 -13.11 4.38 14.94
N TYR A 145 -12.09 3.76 15.52
CA TYR A 145 -11.24 2.81 14.83
C TYR A 145 -11.43 1.41 15.42
N HIS A 146 -11.59 0.42 14.57
CA HIS A 146 -11.91 -0.95 14.94
C HIS A 146 -10.89 -1.94 14.41
N ASP A 147 -10.59 -2.93 15.26
CA ASP A 147 -9.53 -3.90 15.09
C ASP A 147 -9.96 -5.15 14.29
N TRP A 148 -9.10 -6.15 14.30
CA TRP A 148 -9.35 -7.43 13.65
C TRP A 148 -10.60 -8.15 14.19
N TRP A 149 -10.89 -8.06 15.49
CA TRP A 149 -12.05 -8.73 16.08
C TRP A 149 -13.36 -8.17 15.56
N TYR A 150 -13.43 -6.85 15.37
CA TYR A 150 -14.57 -6.22 14.73
C TYR A 150 -14.74 -6.70 13.28
N VAL A 151 -13.67 -6.66 12.49
CA VAL A 151 -13.71 -7.11 11.08
C VAL A 151 -14.17 -8.57 11.00
N TRP A 152 -13.65 -9.44 11.86
CA TRP A 152 -14.03 -10.85 11.90
C TRP A 152 -15.50 -11.05 12.28
N ARG A 153 -16.01 -10.32 13.27
CA ARG A 153 -17.42 -10.42 13.72
C ARG A 153 -18.41 -9.88 12.69
N HIS A 154 -18.07 -8.78 12.02
CA HIS A 154 -19.00 -8.05 11.16
C HIS A 154 -18.81 -8.35 9.66
N GLY A 155 -17.68 -8.91 9.26
CA GLY A 155 -17.36 -9.15 7.85
C GLY A 155 -17.15 -7.87 7.03
N LEU A 156 -16.88 -6.74 7.70
CA LEU A 156 -16.74 -5.42 7.09
C LEU A 156 -15.38 -4.81 7.42
N TYR A 157 -14.76 -4.19 6.43
CA TYR A 157 -13.53 -3.42 6.58
C TYR A 157 -13.55 -2.24 5.60
N SER A 158 -12.75 -1.22 5.87
CA SER A 158 -12.61 -0.04 5.00
C SER A 158 -11.17 0.35 4.74
N MET A 159 -10.23 -0.34 5.39
CA MET A 159 -8.79 -0.06 5.35
C MET A 159 -8.03 -1.39 5.35
N VAL A 160 -6.84 -1.37 4.77
CA VAL A 160 -5.81 -2.40 4.91
C VAL A 160 -4.54 -1.69 5.33
N LEU A 161 -3.91 -2.15 6.42
CA LEU A 161 -2.74 -1.48 6.97
C LEU A 161 -1.50 -1.69 6.10
N THR A 162 -0.71 -0.63 5.95
CA THR A 162 0.59 -0.65 5.25
C THR A 162 1.67 -1.44 5.98
N LYS A 163 1.35 -1.95 7.18
CA LYS A 163 2.14 -2.96 7.90
C LYS A 163 2.45 -4.18 7.02
N ALA A 164 1.56 -4.57 6.10
CA ALA A 164 1.84 -5.56 5.06
C ALA A 164 0.83 -5.45 3.90
N CYS A 165 1.14 -4.63 2.90
CA CYS A 165 0.30 -4.48 1.71
C CYS A 165 1.10 -4.10 0.46
N PHE A 166 0.54 -4.49 -0.70
CA PHE A 166 0.90 -3.94 -1.99
C PHE A 166 0.13 -2.65 -2.27
N LEU A 167 0.83 -1.68 -2.87
CA LEU A 167 0.26 -0.44 -3.39
C LEU A 167 1.05 0.01 -4.63
N HIS A 168 0.44 0.90 -5.42
CA HIS A 168 1.14 1.52 -6.55
C HIS A 168 2.18 2.53 -6.05
N ARG A 169 3.38 2.53 -6.64
CA ARG A 169 4.47 3.47 -6.35
C ARG A 169 4.01 4.93 -6.36
N ASP A 170 3.13 5.27 -7.30
CA ASP A 170 2.66 6.65 -7.46
C ASP A 170 1.87 7.18 -6.26
N PHE A 171 1.30 6.30 -5.42
CA PHE A 171 0.71 6.72 -4.13
C PHE A 171 1.77 7.19 -3.14
N LEU A 172 3.00 6.63 -3.17
CA LEU A 172 4.11 7.14 -2.35
C LEU A 172 4.52 8.53 -2.81
N TYR A 173 4.62 8.75 -4.12
CA TYR A 173 4.93 10.08 -4.65
C TYR A 173 3.81 11.08 -4.39
N ALA A 174 2.54 10.67 -4.48
CA ALA A 174 1.41 11.52 -4.15
C ALA A 174 1.38 11.87 -2.64
N TYR A 175 1.73 10.91 -1.77
CA TYR A 175 1.86 11.14 -0.34
C TYR A 175 2.99 12.14 -0.06
N ALA A 176 4.17 11.91 -0.64
CA ALA A 176 5.33 12.77 -0.46
C ALA A 176 5.18 14.17 -1.09
N ALA A 177 4.33 14.31 -2.11
CA ALA A 177 4.16 15.55 -2.85
C ALA A 177 3.50 16.64 -1.97
N VAL A 178 4.34 17.46 -1.37
CA VAL A 178 3.94 18.76 -0.80
C VAL A 178 3.90 19.85 -1.90
N THR A 179 4.29 19.52 -3.13
CA THR A 179 4.19 20.37 -4.34
C THR A 179 3.87 19.52 -5.58
N LYS A 180 3.01 20.05 -6.48
CA LYS A 180 2.76 19.47 -7.82
C LYS A 180 4.09 19.27 -8.56
N ARG A 181 4.48 18.02 -8.83
CA ARG A 181 5.43 17.74 -9.92
C ARG A 181 4.69 17.82 -11.26
N PRO A 182 5.19 18.59 -12.24
CA PRO A 182 4.74 18.44 -13.62
C PRO A 182 5.28 17.09 -14.13
N GLY A 183 4.39 16.11 -14.31
CA GLY A 183 4.77 14.78 -14.81
C GLY A 183 4.28 13.59 -13.98
N LEU A 184 3.39 13.77 -12.99
CA LEU A 184 2.59 12.65 -12.49
C LEU A 184 1.78 12.14 -13.69
N THR A 185 2.21 11.04 -14.30
CA THR A 185 1.61 10.54 -15.52
C THR A 185 0.14 10.25 -15.26
N THR A 186 -0.72 10.90 -16.03
CA THR A 186 -2.18 10.79 -15.95
C THR A 186 -2.68 9.36 -16.21
N ASP A 187 -1.79 8.45 -16.63
CA ASP A 187 -2.03 7.03 -16.87
C ASP A 187 -2.67 6.29 -15.68
N MET A 188 -2.44 6.69 -14.43
CA MET A 188 -3.15 6.08 -13.28
C MET A 188 -4.64 6.47 -13.23
N PHE A 189 -5.00 7.61 -13.82
CA PHE A 189 -6.32 8.26 -13.67
C PHE A 189 -7.18 8.23 -14.92
N VAL A 190 -6.65 7.77 -16.06
CA VAL A 190 -7.46 7.48 -17.24
C VAL A 190 -8.05 6.07 -17.08
N ARG A 191 -9.30 6.01 -16.59
CA ARG A 191 -10.09 4.77 -16.68
C ARG A 191 -10.21 4.42 -18.16
N GLU A 192 -9.55 3.34 -18.61
CA GLU A 192 -9.82 2.84 -19.96
C GLU A 192 -11.31 2.48 -20.07
N PRO A 193 -12.01 2.95 -21.12
CA PRO A 193 -13.41 2.61 -21.31
C PRO A 193 -13.53 1.09 -21.45
N ARG A 194 -14.29 0.49 -20.53
CA ARG A 194 -14.65 -0.93 -20.54
C ARG A 194 -15.23 -1.26 -21.92
N ILE A 195 -14.49 -2.01 -22.74
CA ILE A 195 -14.97 -2.48 -24.05
C ILE A 195 -16.17 -3.38 -23.79
N THR A 196 -17.37 -2.82 -23.89
CA THR A 196 -18.60 -3.61 -23.95
C THR A 196 -18.64 -4.27 -25.32
N GLY A 197 -18.88 -5.59 -25.32
CA GLY A 197 -18.77 -6.44 -26.50
C GLY A 197 -19.52 -5.88 -27.72
N ARG A 198 -18.90 -6.07 -28.88
CA ARG A 198 -19.49 -5.87 -30.21
C ARG A 198 -20.94 -6.38 -30.24
N ARG A 199 -21.91 -5.47 -30.29
CA ARG A 199 -23.21 -5.78 -30.90
C ARG A 199 -23.03 -5.72 -32.41
N LEU A 200 -23.31 -6.84 -33.07
CA LEU A 200 -23.58 -6.89 -34.50
C LEU A 200 -24.83 -6.03 -34.77
N ALA A 201 -24.71 -5.04 -35.65
CA ALA A 201 -25.84 -4.25 -36.12
C ALA A 201 -26.37 -4.87 -37.43
N PRO A 202 -27.70 -4.96 -37.64
CA PRO A 202 -28.25 -5.14 -38.95
C PRO A 202 -28.43 -3.78 -39.66
N SER A 203 -28.17 -3.81 -40.97
CA SER A 203 -28.45 -2.78 -41.96
C SER A 203 -29.94 -2.42 -42.00
N SER A 204 -30.28 -1.13 -42.04
CA SER A 204 -31.06 -0.50 -43.13
C SER A 204 -31.70 0.86 -42.76
N HIS A 205 -31.63 1.78 -43.75
CA HIS A 205 -32.54 2.90 -44.06
C HIS A 205 -32.52 4.20 -43.20
N GLY A 206 -31.70 5.15 -43.68
CA GLY A 206 -32.06 6.52 -44.05
C GLY A 206 -33.02 7.34 -43.18
N HIS A 207 -32.47 8.14 -42.25
CA HIS A 207 -33.01 9.45 -41.84
C HIS A 207 -31.88 10.30 -41.21
N ARG A 208 -31.71 11.55 -41.66
CA ARG A 208 -30.72 12.51 -41.11
C ARG A 208 -31.09 12.89 -39.66
N PRO A 209 -30.22 12.71 -38.65
CA PRO A 209 -30.50 13.23 -37.32
C PRO A 209 -30.04 14.69 -37.18
N ARG A 210 -30.90 15.52 -36.60
CA ARG A 210 -30.59 16.87 -36.11
C ARG A 210 -29.42 16.81 -35.12
N ARG A 211 -28.45 17.72 -35.26
CA ARG A 211 -27.33 17.87 -34.32
C ARG A 211 -27.86 18.15 -32.91
N ARG A 212 -27.74 17.18 -32.00
CA ARG A 212 -27.85 17.43 -30.56
C ARG A 212 -26.57 18.11 -30.07
N PRO A 213 -26.64 19.06 -29.12
CA PRO A 213 -25.44 19.61 -28.49
C PRO A 213 -24.65 18.49 -27.80
N ARG A 214 -23.32 18.55 -27.88
CA ARG A 214 -22.44 17.66 -27.10
C ARG A 214 -22.77 17.84 -25.61
N PRO A 215 -22.96 16.75 -24.83
CA PRO A 215 -22.95 16.87 -23.39
C PRO A 215 -21.56 17.37 -22.96
N ALA A 216 -21.53 18.34 -22.06
CA ALA A 216 -20.30 18.79 -21.42
C ALA A 216 -19.62 17.59 -20.74
N PRO A 217 -18.28 17.51 -20.73
CA PRO A 217 -17.59 16.46 -20.00
C PRO A 217 -17.77 16.71 -18.49
N SER A 218 -18.77 16.06 -17.89
CA SER A 218 -18.85 15.88 -16.44
C SER A 218 -17.91 14.73 -16.05
N GLY A 219 -16.61 15.03 -16.10
CA GLY A 219 -15.55 14.14 -15.64
C GLY A 219 -14.67 14.92 -14.69
N THR A 220 -15.00 14.90 -13.40
CA THR A 220 -14.02 15.23 -12.37
C THR A 220 -12.98 14.11 -12.37
N THR A 221 -11.86 14.35 -13.05
CA THR A 221 -10.64 13.56 -12.85
C THR A 221 -10.30 13.56 -11.36
N PRO A 222 -9.94 12.43 -10.73
CA PRO A 222 -9.53 12.43 -9.34
C PRO A 222 -8.34 13.38 -9.17
N LEU A 223 -8.58 14.50 -8.49
CA LEU A 223 -7.53 15.45 -8.17
C LEU A 223 -6.80 14.91 -6.95
N ALA A 224 -5.47 14.81 -7.05
CA ALA A 224 -4.65 14.61 -5.86
C ALA A 224 -5.02 15.69 -4.81
N PRO A 225 -5.00 15.36 -3.50
CA PRO A 225 -5.30 16.34 -2.46
C PRO A 225 -4.44 17.60 -2.62
N GLU A 226 -5.00 18.76 -2.26
CA GLU A 226 -4.27 20.02 -2.38
C GLU A 226 -2.98 20.00 -1.54
N ASN A 227 -1.94 20.69 -2.00
CA ASN A 227 -0.61 20.68 -1.36
C ASN A 227 -0.66 21.01 0.15
N HIS A 228 -1.63 21.83 0.58
CA HIS A 228 -1.80 22.22 1.97
C HIS A 228 -2.39 21.08 2.82
N THR A 229 -3.29 20.25 2.23
CA THR A 229 -3.90 19.10 2.89
C THR A 229 -2.85 18.08 3.29
N MET A 230 -2.00 17.64 2.35
CA MET A 230 -1.00 16.62 2.66
C MET A 230 0.08 17.12 3.63
N ARG A 231 0.41 18.43 3.61
CA ARG A 231 1.29 19.02 4.63
C ARG A 231 0.67 18.89 6.03
N ALA A 232 -0.59 19.30 6.19
CA ALA A 232 -1.29 19.18 7.48
C ALA A 232 -1.42 17.72 7.95
N VAL A 233 -1.66 16.79 7.02
CA VAL A 233 -1.67 15.34 7.32
C VAL A 233 -0.32 14.88 7.85
N HIS A 234 0.78 15.27 7.18
CA HIS A 234 2.12 14.92 7.65
C HIS A 234 2.43 15.47 9.03
N ASP A 235 2.13 16.76 9.25
CA ASP A 235 2.36 17.44 10.52
C ASP A 235 1.56 16.77 11.65
N TYR A 236 0.33 16.33 11.36
CA TYR A 236 -0.49 15.59 12.32
C TYR A 236 0.11 14.21 12.63
N VAL A 237 0.55 13.46 11.62
CA VAL A 237 1.22 12.15 11.82
C VAL A 237 2.49 12.31 12.67
N ASP A 238 3.30 13.32 12.39
CA ASP A 238 4.54 13.59 13.14
C ASP A 238 4.24 14.01 14.59
N ALA A 239 3.21 14.84 14.81
CA ALA A 239 2.82 15.29 16.15
C ALA A 239 2.28 14.16 17.05
N HIS A 240 1.66 13.13 16.47
CA HIS A 240 1.02 12.04 17.23
C HIS A 240 1.82 10.73 17.19
N MET A 241 2.86 10.64 16.35
CA MET A 241 3.65 9.42 16.11
C MET A 241 2.75 8.20 15.86
N ASN A 242 1.74 8.37 15.01
CA ASN A 242 0.76 7.34 14.66
C ASN A 242 0.07 7.69 13.32
N CYS A 243 -0.76 6.78 12.83
CA CYS A 243 -1.76 7.01 11.78
C CYS A 243 -1.25 7.31 10.37
N GLU A 244 0.02 7.07 10.09
CA GLU A 244 0.59 7.16 8.74
C GLU A 244 -0.10 6.18 7.78
N ASP A 245 -0.45 4.99 8.27
CA ASP A 245 -1.17 3.96 7.52
C ASP A 245 -2.63 4.33 7.21
N ILE A 246 -3.30 5.00 8.16
CA ILE A 246 -4.63 5.58 7.97
C ILE A 246 -4.56 6.72 6.94
N ALA A 247 -3.56 7.60 7.06
CA ALA A 247 -3.34 8.69 6.10
C ALA A 247 -3.14 8.15 4.68
N MET A 248 -2.33 7.11 4.50
CA MET A 248 -2.17 6.43 3.22
C MET A 248 -3.49 5.83 2.72
N SER A 249 -4.28 5.21 3.60
CA SER A 249 -5.60 4.67 3.25
C SER A 249 -6.56 5.76 2.75
N PHE A 250 -6.57 6.92 3.42
CA PHE A 250 -7.36 8.08 3.01
C PHE A 250 -6.91 8.59 1.63
N LEU A 251 -5.61 8.77 1.43
CA LEU A 251 -5.04 9.22 0.16
C LEU A 251 -5.44 8.28 -0.98
N VAL A 252 -5.20 6.98 -0.83
CA VAL A 252 -5.51 5.98 -1.87
C VAL A 252 -7.00 5.94 -2.17
N ALA A 253 -7.86 5.92 -1.15
CA ALA A 253 -9.30 5.88 -1.33
C ALA A 253 -9.84 7.18 -1.96
N ASN A 254 -9.29 8.33 -1.61
CA ASN A 254 -9.68 9.62 -2.19
C ASN A 254 -9.28 9.73 -3.67
N MET A 255 -8.13 9.17 -4.03
CA MET A 255 -7.62 9.20 -5.40
C MET A 255 -8.24 8.15 -6.32
N SER A 256 -8.57 6.97 -5.80
CA SER A 256 -9.09 5.85 -6.60
C SER A 256 -10.62 5.74 -6.58
N HIS A 257 -11.24 6.14 -5.47
CA HIS A 257 -12.63 5.82 -5.12
C HIS A 257 -12.91 4.31 -5.10
N GLU A 258 -11.88 3.49 -4.84
CA GLU A 258 -11.98 2.03 -4.76
C GLU A 258 -11.70 1.55 -3.33
N PRO A 259 -12.39 0.49 -2.86
CA PRO A 259 -12.07 -0.11 -1.57
C PRO A 259 -10.71 -0.82 -1.61
N ALA A 260 -10.08 -0.98 -0.46
CA ALA A 260 -8.92 -1.87 -0.31
C ALA A 260 -9.32 -3.34 -0.52
N VAL A 261 -8.37 -4.17 -0.93
CA VAL A 261 -8.58 -5.61 -1.12
C VAL A 261 -7.91 -6.40 0.00
N TRP A 262 -8.73 -7.16 0.74
CA TRP A 262 -8.23 -8.05 1.77
C TRP A 262 -7.85 -9.41 1.21
N VAL A 263 -6.60 -9.83 1.41
CA VAL A 263 -6.08 -11.16 1.09
C VAL A 263 -5.91 -11.98 2.35
N ARG A 264 -6.29 -13.26 2.32
CA ARG A 264 -6.06 -14.19 3.43
C ARG A 264 -4.55 -14.36 3.69
N GLY A 265 -4.11 -13.96 4.89
CA GLY A 265 -2.73 -14.06 5.34
C GLY A 265 -2.30 -15.41 5.92
N THR A 266 -2.76 -16.55 5.37
CA THR A 266 -2.35 -17.87 5.92
C THR A 266 -0.84 -18.06 5.78
N GLY A 267 -0.13 -18.15 6.91
CA GLY A 267 1.33 -18.25 6.97
C GLY A 267 2.06 -16.93 7.21
N VAL A 268 1.37 -15.79 7.30
CA VAL A 268 1.93 -14.54 7.83
C VAL A 268 2.20 -14.73 9.32
N ARG A 269 3.43 -14.43 9.76
CA ARG A 269 3.85 -14.56 11.16
C ARG A 269 4.43 -13.24 11.66
N GLU A 270 3.93 -12.76 12.78
CA GLU A 270 4.58 -11.71 13.58
C GLU A 270 5.71 -12.35 14.39
N ILE A 271 6.94 -11.86 14.19
CA ILE A 271 8.14 -12.39 14.83
C ILE A 271 8.70 -11.47 15.93
N GLY A 272 8.10 -10.29 16.10
CA GLY A 272 8.38 -9.36 17.19
C GLY A 272 7.40 -9.51 18.36
N SER A 273 7.82 -9.09 19.56
CA SER A 273 7.04 -9.21 20.80
C SER A 273 6.35 -7.93 21.25
N THR A 274 6.79 -6.75 20.78
CA THR A 274 6.26 -5.45 21.22
C THR A 274 6.48 -4.37 20.16
N GLY A 275 5.46 -3.56 19.90
CA GLY A 275 5.51 -2.38 19.02
C GLY A 275 5.03 -1.11 19.73
N LEU A 276 4.86 -0.01 18.98
CA LEU A 276 4.44 1.31 19.49
C LEU A 276 3.05 1.36 20.17
N SER A 277 2.33 0.23 20.25
CA SER A 277 0.94 0.12 20.71
C SER A 277 0.81 -0.70 22.00
N SER A 278 1.66 -0.45 23.00
CA SER A 278 1.63 -1.16 24.29
C SER A 278 0.32 -0.95 25.08
N ASP A 279 -0.31 0.22 24.93
CA ASP A 279 -1.69 0.48 25.39
C ASP A 279 -2.64 0.47 24.18
N GLN A 280 -3.31 -0.66 24.00
CA GLN A 280 -4.21 -0.89 22.88
C GLN A 280 -5.44 0.03 22.91
N GLN A 281 -5.96 0.36 24.09
CA GLN A 281 -7.15 1.19 24.20
C GLN A 281 -6.83 2.65 23.86
N ARG A 282 -5.71 3.17 24.38
CA ARG A 282 -5.24 4.52 24.01
C ARG A 282 -4.91 4.57 22.52
N HIS A 283 -4.23 3.56 21.99
CA HIS A 283 -3.88 3.49 20.57
C HIS A 283 -5.11 3.52 19.64
N TYR A 284 -6.20 2.84 20.00
CA TYR A 284 -7.44 2.86 19.19
C TYR A 284 -8.22 4.16 19.31
N ARG A 285 -8.22 4.80 20.49
CA ARG A 285 -8.78 6.15 20.65
C ARG A 285 -8.01 7.16 19.79
N GLU A 286 -6.67 7.10 19.82
CA GLU A 286 -5.79 7.91 18.99
C GLU A 286 -6.12 7.74 17.50
N ARG A 287 -6.22 6.50 17.02
CA ARG A 287 -6.58 6.21 15.63
C ARG A 287 -7.98 6.68 15.24
N GLY A 288 -8.94 6.68 16.16
CA GLY A 288 -10.25 7.30 15.94
C GLY A 288 -10.15 8.82 15.76
N MET A 289 -9.29 9.49 16.55
CA MET A 289 -9.01 10.93 16.40
C MET A 289 -8.31 11.24 15.07
N CYS A 290 -7.38 10.40 14.63
CA CYS A 290 -6.77 10.53 13.31
C CYS A 290 -7.79 10.48 12.17
N ILE A 291 -8.75 9.54 12.23
CA ILE A 291 -9.83 9.49 11.22
C ILE A 291 -10.65 10.77 11.27
N HIS A 292 -10.98 11.27 12.46
CA HIS A 292 -11.73 12.52 12.60
C HIS A 292 -10.99 13.71 11.99
N GLU A 293 -9.70 13.85 12.28
CA GLU A 293 -8.88 14.91 11.72
C GLU A 293 -8.76 14.79 10.19
N PHE A 294 -8.46 13.59 9.68
CA PHE A 294 -8.30 13.40 8.25
C PHE A 294 -9.60 13.61 7.47
N VAL A 295 -10.77 13.31 8.06
CA VAL A 295 -12.06 13.68 7.46
C VAL A 295 -12.20 15.20 7.34
N SER A 296 -11.75 15.95 8.36
CA SER A 296 -11.72 17.42 8.32
C SER A 296 -10.78 17.93 7.23
N LEU A 297 -9.54 17.42 7.18
CA LEU A 297 -8.51 17.85 6.23
C LEU A 297 -8.82 17.51 4.78
N PHE A 298 -9.42 16.36 4.50
CA PHE A 298 -9.85 15.96 3.16
C PHE A 298 -11.22 16.55 2.76
N GLY A 299 -11.99 17.07 3.71
CA GLY A 299 -13.33 17.62 3.49
C GLY A 299 -14.43 16.59 3.28
N ASN A 300 -14.10 15.29 3.35
CA ASN A 300 -15.03 14.17 3.27
C ASN A 300 -14.43 12.91 3.93
N LEU A 301 -15.24 11.85 4.04
CA LEU A 301 -14.76 10.51 4.40
C LEU A 301 -14.56 9.70 3.10
N PRO A 302 -13.31 9.54 2.61
CA PRO A 302 -13.07 8.83 1.35
C PRO A 302 -13.06 7.31 1.49
N LEU A 303 -12.93 6.77 2.72
CA LEU A 303 -12.80 5.33 2.95
C LEU A 303 -14.04 4.57 2.48
N VAL A 304 -13.85 3.59 1.59
CA VAL A 304 -14.92 2.78 1.02
C VAL A 304 -15.00 1.43 1.75
N PRO A 305 -16.13 1.10 2.42
CA PRO A 305 -16.31 -0.21 3.04
C PRO A 305 -16.38 -1.34 2.01
N ALA A 306 -15.88 -2.51 2.39
CA ALA A 306 -15.88 -3.73 1.61
C ALA A 306 -16.10 -4.97 2.48
N THR A 307 -16.56 -6.04 1.83
CA THR A 307 -16.84 -7.36 2.44
C THR A 307 -16.07 -8.49 1.76
N HIS A 308 -15.37 -8.21 0.66
CA HIS A 308 -14.70 -9.23 -0.12
C HIS A 308 -13.39 -9.67 0.54
N LYS A 309 -13.10 -10.96 0.44
CA LYS A 309 -11.85 -11.55 0.90
C LYS A 309 -11.32 -12.45 -0.21
N VAL A 310 -10.08 -12.22 -0.61
CA VAL A 310 -9.42 -13.00 -1.66
C VAL A 310 -8.57 -14.10 -1.01
N ASP A 311 -8.71 -15.31 -1.52
CA ASP A 311 -7.98 -16.48 -1.07
C ASP A 311 -7.59 -17.35 -2.27
N ARG A 312 -6.58 -18.19 -2.10
CA ARG A 312 -6.16 -19.12 -3.15
C ARG A 312 -7.20 -20.22 -3.30
N ALA A 313 -7.63 -20.45 -4.54
CA ALA A 313 -8.54 -21.56 -4.84
C ALA A 313 -7.99 -22.91 -4.38
N SER A 314 -6.67 -23.14 -4.44
CA SER A 314 -6.01 -24.37 -3.96
C SER A 314 -6.22 -24.66 -2.46
N ASN A 315 -6.61 -23.65 -1.66
CA ASN A 315 -6.94 -23.86 -0.25
C ASN A 315 -8.31 -24.50 -0.05
N PHE A 316 -9.14 -24.53 -1.09
CA PHE A 316 -10.48 -25.09 -1.09
C PHE A 316 -10.57 -26.14 -2.19
N TRP A 317 -10.59 -27.40 -1.79
CA TRP A 317 -10.86 -28.50 -2.71
C TRP A 317 -12.36 -28.51 -3.03
N PHE A 318 -12.75 -27.85 -4.12
CA PHE A 318 -14.16 -27.72 -4.52
C PHE A 318 -14.71 -28.92 -5.31
N TRP A 319 -13.85 -29.88 -5.70
CA TRP A 319 -14.26 -31.05 -6.46
C TRP A 319 -13.73 -32.32 -5.78
N ARG A 320 -14.59 -32.95 -4.98
CA ARG A 320 -14.64 -34.39 -4.75
C ARG A 320 -16.02 -34.86 -5.18
#